data_AF-A0ABD4T663-F1
#
_entry.id   AF-A0ABD4T663-F1
#
_cell.length_a   1.000
_cell.length_b   1.000
_cell.length_c   1.000
_cell.angle_alpha   90.00
_cell.angle_beta   90.00
_cell.angle_gamma   90.00
#
_symmetry.space_group_name_H-M   'P 1'
#
loop_
_entity.id
_entity.type
_entity.pdbx_description
1 polymer ?
#
loop_
_entity_poly.entity_id
_entity_poly.type
_entity_poly.pdbx_seq_one_letter_code
_entity_poly.pdbx_strand_id
1 'polypeptide(L)'
;MTTQWRGLLQNLGLWTGSFAQFSPDGTLLQETPSQLSLTLSENQQRVDLCLKRFPNHQPASVINLQFSYPGPGRQVPFLEQGAFSQGTLQYSKVSRFGAELSMIWGDRRLRLVPQYATGSQLTHLTLICETRADCPPSPPLTLEKLLGHWQGEAHTSYADGRNPDRYATDLQVIQRGDQVQQRMQFADYKMETTGQIHPCAIEFTSGPQPLRLLMLPGGGSSLGPLEIQSGVPFFLEAGWWIEPGLRQRLIRRYSDRGEWESLTLVIERQISPR
;
A
#
# COMPACT_ATOMS: atom_id res chain seq x y z
N MET A 1 -9.69 12.44 21.16
CA MET A 1 -9.42 12.48 19.71
C MET A 1 -9.24 11.04 19.24
N THR A 2 -10.01 10.59 18.24
CA THR A 2 -9.98 9.19 17.76
C THR A 2 -8.68 8.88 17.00
N THR A 3 -8.30 7.60 16.93
CA THR A 3 -7.18 7.12 16.09
C THR A 3 -7.35 7.54 14.63
N GLN A 4 -8.58 7.40 14.11
CA GLN A 4 -8.97 7.80 12.77
C GLN A 4 -8.66 9.28 12.48
N TRP A 5 -9.08 10.18 13.38
CA TRP A 5 -8.85 11.62 13.19
C TRP A 5 -7.36 11.96 13.33
N ARG A 6 -6.67 11.41 14.34
CA ARG A 6 -5.22 11.62 14.51
C ARG A 6 -4.41 11.19 13.29
N GLY A 7 -4.73 10.03 12.72
CA GLY A 7 -4.08 9.53 11.50
C GLY A 7 -4.34 10.43 10.29
N LEU A 8 -5.57 10.91 10.11
CA LEU A 8 -5.87 11.90 9.06
C LEU A 8 -5.03 13.17 9.24
N LEU A 9 -4.88 13.67 10.47
CA LEU A 9 -4.11 14.89 10.72
C LEU A 9 -2.60 14.74 10.45
N GLN A 10 -2.04 13.54 10.46
CA GLN A 10 -0.63 13.32 10.04
C GLN A 10 -0.40 13.68 8.57
N ASN A 11 -1.47 13.68 7.77
CA ASN A 11 -1.42 13.91 6.33
C ASN A 11 -1.57 15.39 5.94
N LEU A 12 -1.75 16.31 6.90
CA LEU A 12 -1.84 17.75 6.62
C LEU A 12 -0.60 18.28 5.87
N GLY A 13 -0.81 19.35 5.11
CA GLY A 13 0.24 20.01 4.33
C GLY A 13 -0.01 19.97 2.82
N LEU A 14 0.95 20.52 2.07
CA LEU A 14 0.98 20.51 0.62
C LEU A 14 1.90 19.40 0.14
N TRP A 15 1.38 18.49 -0.67
CA TRP A 15 2.08 17.34 -1.22
C TRP A 15 2.23 17.50 -2.73
N THR A 16 3.45 17.40 -3.24
CA THR A 16 3.76 17.45 -4.67
C THR A 16 4.30 16.10 -5.13
N GLY A 17 3.85 15.63 -6.29
CA GLY A 17 4.21 14.32 -6.81
C GLY A 17 3.56 14.05 -8.17
N SER A 18 3.31 12.78 -8.47
CA SER A 18 2.65 12.36 -9.70
C SER A 18 1.79 11.12 -9.49
N PHE A 19 0.81 10.93 -10.36
CA PHE A 19 0.03 9.70 -10.50
C PHE A 19 0.63 8.92 -11.67
N ALA A 20 1.43 7.90 -11.39
CA ALA A 20 2.06 7.04 -12.38
C ALA A 20 1.30 5.73 -12.50
N GLN A 21 0.77 5.41 -13.68
CA GLN A 21 0.07 4.17 -13.95
C GLN A 21 0.98 3.14 -14.58
N PHE A 22 0.94 1.91 -14.06
CA PHE A 22 1.73 0.78 -14.50
C PHE A 22 0.81 -0.36 -14.91
N SER A 23 1.18 -1.09 -15.97
CA SER A 23 0.55 -2.37 -16.30
C SER A 23 0.89 -3.45 -15.26
N PRO A 24 0.20 -4.61 -15.28
CA PRO A 24 0.43 -5.71 -14.33
C PRO A 24 1.84 -6.35 -14.38
N ASP A 25 2.62 -6.06 -15.42
CA ASP A 25 4.02 -6.46 -15.60
C ASP A 25 5.02 -5.36 -15.21
N GLY A 26 4.56 -4.17 -14.79
CA GLY A 26 5.42 -3.07 -14.35
C GLY A 26 5.87 -2.10 -15.44
N THR A 27 5.30 -2.17 -16.64
CA THR A 27 5.55 -1.16 -17.66
C THR A 27 4.82 0.14 -17.33
N LEU A 28 5.50 1.29 -17.36
CA LEU A 28 4.88 2.61 -17.18
C LEU A 28 3.98 2.92 -18.39
N LEU A 29 2.71 3.19 -18.13
CA LEU A 29 1.70 3.49 -19.14
C LEU A 29 1.49 5.00 -19.31
N GLN A 30 1.36 5.71 -18.20
CA GLN A 30 1.18 7.16 -18.18
C GLN A 30 1.56 7.75 -16.83
N GLU A 31 1.93 9.02 -16.82
CA GLU A 31 2.22 9.76 -15.60
C GLU A 31 1.57 11.14 -15.65
N THR A 32 0.93 11.54 -14.56
CA THR A 32 0.27 12.84 -14.45
C THR A 32 0.76 13.57 -13.20
N PRO A 33 1.51 14.68 -13.33
CA PRO A 33 1.93 15.49 -12.19
C PRO A 33 0.73 15.96 -11.35
N SER A 34 0.95 16.15 -10.05
CA SER A 34 -0.12 16.53 -9.13
C SER A 34 0.36 17.32 -7.92
N GLN A 35 -0.57 18.09 -7.36
CA GLN A 35 -0.45 18.75 -6.07
C GLN A 35 -1.68 18.46 -5.23
N LEU A 36 -1.49 18.05 -3.97
CA LEU A 36 -2.57 17.75 -3.03
C LEU A 36 -2.35 18.55 -1.74
N SER A 37 -3.30 19.40 -1.38
CA SER A 37 -3.29 20.12 -0.10
C SER A 37 -4.34 19.58 0.85
N LEU A 38 -3.94 19.37 2.11
CA LEU A 38 -4.82 19.04 3.23
C LEU A 38 -4.70 20.13 4.30
N THR A 39 -5.77 20.87 4.55
CA THR A 39 -5.80 22.00 5.49
C THR A 39 -6.84 21.79 6.58
N LEU A 40 -6.45 22.00 7.83
CA LEU A 40 -7.33 21.91 9.00
C LEU A 40 -8.06 23.24 9.18
N SER A 41 -9.37 23.18 9.43
CA SER A 41 -10.19 24.35 9.77
C SER A 41 -9.79 24.95 11.11
N GLU A 42 -10.12 26.23 11.33
CA GLU A 42 -9.81 26.94 12.59
C GLU A 42 -10.36 26.24 13.84
N ASN A 43 -11.57 25.67 13.75
CA ASN A 43 -12.19 24.92 14.84
C ASN A 43 -11.66 23.48 15.01
N GLN A 44 -10.72 23.05 14.17
CA GLN A 44 -10.09 21.72 14.15
C GLN A 44 -11.07 20.54 13.98
N GLN A 45 -12.28 20.80 13.47
CA GLN A 45 -13.32 19.79 13.25
C GLN A 45 -13.47 19.39 11.77
N ARG A 46 -12.75 20.03 10.85
CA ARG A 46 -12.84 19.78 9.41
C ARG A 46 -11.46 19.82 8.76
N VAL A 47 -11.19 18.87 7.87
CA VAL A 47 -10.04 18.88 6.96
C VAL A 47 -10.56 19.07 5.54
N ASP A 48 -10.08 20.10 4.87
CA ASP A 48 -10.35 20.39 3.47
C ASP A 48 -9.21 19.80 2.61
N LEU A 49 -9.56 18.95 1.64
CA LEU A 49 -8.65 18.36 0.66
C LEU A 49 -8.87 19.05 -0.69
N CYS A 50 -7.79 19.51 -1.32
CA CYS A 50 -7.78 19.94 -2.72
C CYS A 50 -6.71 19.16 -3.48
N LEU A 51 -7.10 18.38 -4.48
CA LEU A 51 -6.21 17.65 -5.38
C LEU A 51 -6.26 18.29 -6.76
N LYS A 52 -5.11 18.73 -7.26
CA LYS A 52 -4.89 19.21 -8.62
C LYS A 52 -4.05 18.19 -9.37
N ARG A 53 -4.48 17.80 -10.56
CA ARG A 53 -3.73 16.95 -11.50
C ARG A 53 -3.50 17.74 -12.78
N PHE A 54 -2.31 17.61 -13.36
CA PHE A 54 -1.86 18.37 -14.53
C PHE A 54 -1.61 17.42 -15.71
N PRO A 55 -2.67 16.88 -16.35
CA PRO A 55 -2.53 16.02 -17.52
C PRO A 55 -1.90 16.77 -18.70
N ASN A 56 -1.10 16.07 -19.49
CA ASN A 56 -0.44 16.64 -20.67
C ASN A 56 -1.48 17.17 -21.66
N HIS A 57 -1.27 18.41 -22.13
CA HIS A 57 -2.11 19.07 -23.15
C HIS A 57 -3.60 19.18 -22.78
N GLN A 58 -3.94 19.12 -21.49
CA GLN A 58 -5.31 19.25 -21.00
C GLN A 58 -5.36 20.23 -19.81
N PRO A 59 -6.51 20.86 -19.53
CA PRO A 59 -6.68 21.67 -18.33
C PRO A 59 -6.43 20.86 -17.06
N ALA A 60 -5.96 21.53 -16.01
CA ALA A 60 -5.79 20.89 -14.72
C ALA A 60 -7.15 20.37 -14.20
N SER A 61 -7.18 19.11 -13.76
CA SER A 61 -8.34 18.53 -13.08
C SER A 61 -8.24 18.86 -11.60
N VAL A 62 -9.32 19.38 -11.02
CA VAL A 62 -9.40 19.76 -9.60
C VAL A 62 -10.48 18.98 -8.90
N ILE A 63 -10.13 18.32 -7.79
CA ILE A 63 -11.05 17.58 -6.92
C ILE A 63 -10.97 18.20 -5.53
N ASN A 64 -12.12 18.53 -4.96
CA ASN A 64 -12.22 19.01 -3.59
C ASN A 64 -13.03 18.02 -2.75
N LEU A 65 -12.54 17.67 -1.56
CA LEU A 65 -13.23 16.82 -0.60
C LEU A 65 -13.15 17.46 0.78
N GLN A 66 -14.12 17.13 1.64
CA GLN A 66 -14.16 17.57 3.02
C GLN A 66 -14.32 16.37 3.95
N PHE A 67 -13.55 16.36 5.02
CA PHE A 67 -13.65 15.35 6.08
C PHE A 67 -13.96 16.05 7.39
N SER A 68 -15.07 15.71 8.02
CA SER A 68 -15.43 16.20 9.35
C SER A 68 -14.99 15.19 10.42
N TYR A 69 -14.76 15.66 11.64
CA TYR A 69 -14.57 14.79 12.80
C TYR A 69 -15.75 13.78 12.91
N PRO A 70 -15.50 12.50 13.21
CA PRO A 70 -14.25 11.87 13.66
C PRO A 70 -13.31 11.38 12.55
N GLY A 71 -13.50 11.82 11.29
CA GLY A 71 -12.75 11.38 10.12
C GLY A 71 -13.65 10.66 9.10
N PRO A 72 -13.09 10.18 7.98
CA PRO A 72 -13.88 9.46 7.00
C PRO A 72 -14.41 8.14 7.56
N GLY A 73 -15.45 7.61 6.91
CA GLY A 73 -16.09 6.35 7.32
C GLY A 73 -15.18 5.12 7.17
N ARG A 74 -15.73 3.95 7.54
CA ARG A 74 -15.00 2.66 7.58
C ARG A 74 -14.34 2.24 6.26
N GLN A 75 -14.73 2.81 5.12
CA GLN A 75 -14.08 2.53 3.83
C GLN A 75 -12.68 3.15 3.72
N VAL A 76 -12.35 4.11 4.58
CA VAL A 76 -11.06 4.81 4.61
C VAL A 76 -10.40 4.74 6.00
N PRO A 77 -10.08 3.56 6.53
CA PRO A 77 -9.39 3.44 7.82
C PRO A 77 -8.02 4.15 7.80
N PHE A 78 -7.80 5.01 8.78
CA PHE A 78 -6.51 5.60 9.13
C PHE A 78 -5.94 4.90 10.37
N LEU A 79 -4.65 4.61 10.32
CA LEU A 79 -3.85 4.20 11.47
C LEU A 79 -3.24 5.44 12.12
N GLU A 80 -2.85 5.33 13.40
CA GLU A 80 -2.35 6.48 14.18
C GLU A 80 -1.13 7.14 13.54
N GLN A 81 -0.30 6.34 12.85
CA GLN A 81 0.91 6.79 12.15
C GLN A 81 0.62 7.57 10.86
N GLY A 82 -0.65 7.67 10.45
CA GLY A 82 -1.08 8.38 9.24
C GLY A 82 -1.20 7.54 7.98
N ALA A 83 -0.72 6.29 8.01
CA ALA A 83 -1.00 5.32 6.97
C ALA A 83 -2.51 5.05 6.90
N PHE A 84 -3.04 4.85 5.70
CA PHE A 84 -4.46 4.59 5.49
C PHE A 84 -4.69 3.68 4.30
N SER A 85 -5.89 3.13 4.22
CA SER A 85 -6.36 2.47 3.00
C SER A 85 -7.74 2.98 2.64
N GLN A 86 -8.05 3.12 1.35
CA GLN A 86 -9.38 3.43 0.85
C GLN A 86 -9.84 2.33 -0.10
N GLY A 87 -10.95 1.67 0.18
CA GLY A 87 -11.44 0.61 -0.71
C GLY A 87 -12.84 0.13 -0.36
N THR A 88 -13.40 -0.74 -1.20
CA THR A 88 -14.72 -1.31 -0.96
C THR A 88 -14.69 -2.22 0.27
N LEU A 89 -15.81 -2.28 1.00
CA LEU A 89 -15.99 -3.22 2.11
C LEU A 89 -16.30 -4.64 1.63
N GLN A 90 -16.78 -4.77 0.40
CA GLN A 90 -17.17 -6.02 -0.22
C GLN A 90 -16.57 -6.09 -1.62
N TYR A 91 -15.93 -7.20 -1.94
CA TYR A 91 -15.50 -7.56 -3.27
C TYR A 91 -16.63 -8.28 -4.01
N SER A 92 -16.71 -8.05 -5.32
CA SER A 92 -17.64 -8.72 -6.22
C SER A 92 -17.02 -8.88 -7.60
N LYS A 93 -17.15 -10.07 -8.19
CA LYS A 93 -16.64 -10.39 -9.53
C LYS A 93 -17.36 -9.61 -10.65
N VAL A 94 -18.57 -9.11 -10.39
CA VAL A 94 -19.39 -8.40 -11.39
C VAL A 94 -19.14 -6.88 -11.43
N SER A 95 -18.35 -6.34 -10.50
CA SER A 95 -17.98 -4.92 -10.46
C SER A 95 -16.46 -4.74 -10.60
N ARG A 96 -16.04 -3.54 -10.98
CA ARG A 96 -14.63 -3.15 -10.81
C ARG A 96 -14.27 -3.17 -9.33
N PHE A 97 -13.01 -3.46 -9.04
CA PHE A 97 -12.51 -3.57 -7.69
C PHE A 97 -11.13 -2.93 -7.57
N GLY A 98 -10.78 -2.48 -6.37
CA GLY A 98 -9.49 -1.89 -6.08
C GLY A 98 -9.48 -1.28 -4.69
N ALA A 99 -8.28 -0.99 -4.21
CA ALA A 99 -8.09 -0.24 -2.98
C ALA A 99 -6.84 0.61 -3.10
N GLU A 100 -6.84 1.78 -2.49
CA GLU A 100 -5.66 2.56 -2.20
C GLU A 100 -5.03 2.06 -0.90
N LEU A 101 -3.71 1.95 -0.91
CA LEU A 101 -2.86 1.60 0.22
C LEU A 101 -1.82 2.72 0.34
N SER A 102 -1.88 3.49 1.41
CA SER A 102 -1.10 4.72 1.57
C SER A 102 -0.25 4.66 2.82
N MET A 103 1.04 4.86 2.65
CA MET A 103 2.05 4.91 3.70
C MET A 103 2.69 6.30 3.75
N ILE A 104 3.10 6.72 4.95
CA ILE A 104 3.73 8.02 5.22
C ILE A 104 4.97 7.83 6.08
N TRP A 105 6.04 8.52 5.72
CA TRP A 105 7.27 8.58 6.49
C TRP A 105 7.93 9.95 6.36
N GLY A 106 7.89 10.73 7.44
CA GLY A 106 8.36 12.12 7.44
C GLY A 106 7.65 12.94 6.36
N ASP A 107 8.41 13.59 5.48
CA ASP A 107 7.89 14.42 4.38
C ASP A 107 7.71 13.66 3.06
N ARG A 108 7.58 12.33 3.12
CA ARG A 108 7.34 11.47 1.96
C ARG A 108 6.10 10.61 2.19
N ARG A 109 5.35 10.37 1.11
CA ARG A 109 4.28 9.37 1.07
C ARG A 109 4.40 8.51 -0.18
N LEU A 110 4.02 7.25 -0.01
CA LEU A 110 3.84 6.31 -1.10
C LEU A 110 2.43 5.75 -1.03
N ARG A 111 1.65 5.97 -2.09
CA ARG A 111 0.29 5.47 -2.22
C ARG A 111 0.22 4.56 -3.44
N LEU A 112 -0.39 3.40 -3.29
CA LEU A 112 -0.50 2.40 -4.34
C LEU A 112 -1.95 1.99 -4.50
N VAL A 113 -2.44 1.98 -5.75
CA VAL A 113 -3.81 1.64 -6.10
C VAL A 113 -3.84 0.52 -7.15
N PRO A 114 -3.82 -0.76 -6.77
CA PRO A 114 -4.17 -1.84 -7.69
C PRO A 114 -5.65 -1.75 -8.12
N GLN A 115 -5.90 -1.89 -9.43
CA GLN A 115 -7.25 -1.84 -10.01
C GLN A 115 -7.56 -3.09 -10.83
N TYR A 116 -8.70 -3.70 -10.52
CA TYR A 116 -9.21 -4.91 -11.14
C TYR A 116 -10.46 -4.61 -11.98
N ALA A 117 -10.53 -5.22 -13.16
CA ALA A 117 -11.71 -5.17 -14.02
C ALA A 117 -12.87 -5.99 -13.45
N THR A 118 -14.05 -5.81 -14.05
CA THR A 118 -15.10 -6.84 -14.00
C THR A 118 -14.50 -8.17 -14.48
N GLY A 119 -14.75 -9.25 -13.75
CA GLY A 119 -14.08 -10.54 -13.99
C GLY A 119 -12.75 -10.71 -13.24
N SER A 120 -12.37 -9.74 -12.40
CA SER A 120 -11.37 -9.92 -11.33
C SER A 120 -9.91 -9.95 -11.76
N GLN A 121 -9.61 -9.57 -13.00
CA GLN A 121 -8.25 -9.44 -13.53
C GLN A 121 -7.65 -8.08 -13.16
N LEU A 122 -6.39 -8.08 -12.70
CA LEU A 122 -5.62 -6.86 -12.47
C LEU A 122 -5.40 -6.16 -13.81
N THR A 123 -5.84 -4.92 -13.91
CA THR A 123 -5.74 -4.13 -15.15
C THR A 123 -4.53 -3.22 -15.14
N HIS A 124 -4.30 -2.53 -14.02
CA HIS A 124 -3.18 -1.62 -13.83
C HIS A 124 -3.03 -1.30 -12.34
N LEU A 125 -1.91 -0.67 -12.02
CA LEU A 125 -1.63 -0.10 -10.72
C LEU A 125 -1.42 1.41 -10.88
N THR A 126 -1.87 2.22 -9.94
CA THR A 126 -1.45 3.62 -9.85
C THR A 126 -0.52 3.79 -8.65
N LEU A 127 0.74 4.14 -8.90
CA LEU A 127 1.71 4.53 -7.89
C LEU A 127 1.71 6.06 -7.77
N ILE A 128 1.63 6.55 -6.53
CA ILE A 128 1.59 7.96 -6.21
C ILE A 128 2.66 8.23 -5.17
N CYS A 129 3.78 8.79 -5.62
CA CYS A 129 4.90 9.19 -4.78
C CYS A 129 4.82 10.70 -4.56
N GLU A 130 4.71 11.13 -3.31
CA GLU A 130 4.49 12.53 -2.95
C GLU A 130 5.46 13.00 -1.88
N THR A 131 5.77 14.30 -1.90
CA THR A 131 6.69 14.96 -0.97
C THR A 131 6.12 16.31 -0.49
N ARG A 132 6.41 16.71 0.77
CA ARG A 132 6.02 18.04 1.31
C ARG A 132 7.08 19.13 1.14
N ALA A 133 8.32 18.71 0.92
CA ALA A 133 9.47 19.56 0.70
C ALA A 133 10.20 19.11 -0.57
N ASP A 134 11.18 19.88 -1.03
CA ASP A 134 12.11 19.45 -2.08
C ASP A 134 12.97 18.29 -1.55
N CYS A 135 12.41 17.09 -1.64
CA CYS A 135 13.05 15.84 -1.28
C CYS A 135 13.53 15.13 -2.55
N PRO A 136 14.74 14.56 -2.57
CA PRO A 136 15.18 13.78 -3.71
C PRO A 136 14.27 12.57 -3.92
N PRO A 137 14.07 12.13 -5.18
CA PRO A 137 13.30 10.93 -5.47
C PRO A 137 13.90 9.70 -4.77
N SER A 138 13.05 8.87 -4.18
CA SER A 138 13.49 7.58 -3.65
C SER A 138 13.94 6.66 -4.80
N PRO A 139 15.06 5.93 -4.65
CA PRO A 139 15.51 5.02 -5.69
C PRO A 139 14.51 3.87 -5.89
N PRO A 140 14.44 3.26 -7.09
CA PRO A 140 13.52 2.15 -7.35
C PRO A 140 13.80 0.96 -6.44
N LEU A 141 12.77 0.15 -6.18
CA LEU A 141 12.95 -1.11 -5.46
C LEU A 141 13.66 -2.12 -6.38
N THR A 142 14.58 -2.88 -5.81
CA THR A 142 15.24 -4.01 -6.48
C THR A 142 15.21 -5.22 -5.57
N LEU A 143 15.45 -6.41 -6.14
CA LEU A 143 15.45 -7.64 -5.36
C LEU A 143 16.50 -7.57 -4.24
N GLU A 144 17.69 -7.04 -4.54
CA GLU A 144 18.80 -6.92 -3.60
C GLU A 144 18.43 -6.15 -2.34
N LYS A 145 17.54 -5.15 -2.47
CA LYS A 145 17.05 -4.33 -1.35
C LYS A 145 16.04 -5.06 -0.46
N LEU A 146 15.47 -6.16 -0.92
CA LEU A 146 14.55 -7.00 -0.14
C LEU A 146 15.28 -8.14 0.58
N LEU A 147 16.41 -8.59 0.04
CA LEU A 147 17.15 -9.73 0.57
C LEU A 147 17.76 -9.43 1.94
N GLY A 148 17.71 -10.43 2.83
CA GLY A 148 18.23 -10.34 4.19
C GLY A 148 17.19 -10.69 5.24
N HIS A 149 17.47 -10.29 6.48
CA HIS A 149 16.64 -10.57 7.64
C HIS A 149 16.08 -9.27 8.22
N TRP A 150 14.77 -9.24 8.38
CA TRP A 150 13.99 -8.09 8.79
C TRP A 150 13.19 -8.44 10.05
N GLN A 151 13.19 -7.56 11.04
CA GLN A 151 12.33 -7.66 12.22
C GLN A 151 11.61 -6.35 12.48
N GLY A 152 10.43 -6.45 13.08
CA GLY A 152 9.61 -5.28 13.30
C GLY A 152 8.37 -5.54 14.11
N GLU A 153 7.40 -4.66 13.94
CA GLU A 153 6.09 -4.72 14.56
C GLU A 153 5.01 -4.54 13.49
N ALA A 154 3.92 -5.28 13.66
CA ALA A 154 2.71 -5.15 12.87
C ALA A 154 1.56 -4.67 13.75
N HIS A 155 0.78 -3.71 13.22
CA HIS A 155 -0.43 -3.19 13.82
C HIS A 155 -1.63 -3.53 12.94
N THR A 156 -2.56 -4.34 13.44
CA THR A 156 -3.76 -4.74 12.70
C THR A 156 -5.00 -4.07 13.27
N SER A 157 -5.74 -3.36 12.41
CA SER A 157 -7.09 -2.83 12.72
C SER A 157 -8.14 -3.60 11.93
N TYR A 158 -9.33 -3.77 12.51
CA TYR A 158 -10.37 -4.66 11.99
C TYR A 158 -11.62 -3.90 11.54
N ALA A 159 -12.29 -4.43 10.51
CA ALA A 159 -13.49 -3.82 9.93
C ALA A 159 -14.70 -3.82 10.88
N ASP A 160 -14.74 -4.78 11.81
CA ASP A 160 -15.79 -4.91 12.82
C ASP A 160 -15.60 -3.95 14.01
N GLY A 161 -14.47 -3.25 14.09
CA GLY A 161 -14.16 -2.28 15.13
C GLY A 161 -13.68 -2.87 16.44
N ARG A 162 -13.29 -4.16 16.49
CA ARG A 162 -12.60 -4.71 17.66
C ARG A 162 -11.27 -3.99 17.90
N ASN A 163 -10.72 -4.17 19.10
CA ASN A 163 -9.43 -3.55 19.46
C ASN A 163 -8.31 -3.96 18.48
N PRO A 164 -7.43 -3.03 18.09
CA PRO A 164 -6.29 -3.37 17.25
C PRO A 164 -5.31 -4.31 17.94
N ASP A 165 -4.72 -5.22 17.18
CA ASP A 165 -3.67 -6.10 17.65
C ASP A 165 -2.28 -5.56 17.29
N ARG A 166 -1.30 -5.92 18.11
CA ARG A 166 0.11 -5.64 17.87
C ARG A 166 0.93 -6.89 18.10
N TYR A 167 1.84 -7.18 17.18
CA TYR A 167 2.70 -8.36 17.28
C TYR A 167 4.03 -8.12 16.57
N ALA A 168 5.06 -8.79 17.07
CA ALA A 168 6.37 -8.80 16.43
C ALA A 168 6.30 -9.52 15.07
N THR A 169 7.10 -9.04 14.13
CA THR A 169 7.32 -9.69 12.84
C THR A 169 8.78 -10.09 12.67
N ASP A 170 8.99 -11.20 11.99
CA ASP A 170 10.29 -11.69 11.55
C ASP A 170 10.16 -12.14 10.08
N LEU A 171 10.96 -11.59 9.18
CA LEU A 171 10.99 -11.98 7.77
C LEU A 171 12.43 -12.23 7.31
N GLN A 172 12.69 -13.42 6.82
CA GLN A 172 13.91 -13.75 6.11
C GLN A 172 13.62 -13.92 4.61
N VAL A 173 14.40 -13.25 3.76
CA VAL A 173 14.30 -13.32 2.29
C VAL A 173 15.65 -13.74 1.72
N ILE A 174 15.70 -14.88 1.05
CA ILE A 174 16.92 -15.49 0.52
C ILE A 174 16.73 -15.79 -0.95
N GLN A 175 17.74 -15.45 -1.78
CA GLN A 175 17.78 -15.86 -3.17
C GLN A 175 18.51 -17.20 -3.31
N ARG A 176 17.94 -18.12 -4.10
CA ARG A 176 18.48 -19.43 -4.45
C ARG A 176 18.37 -19.61 -5.97
N GLY A 177 19.41 -19.23 -6.70
CA GLY A 177 19.39 -19.26 -8.17
C GLY A 177 18.36 -18.27 -8.72
N ASP A 178 17.41 -18.78 -9.50
CA ASP A 178 16.28 -18.07 -10.10
C ASP A 178 15.07 -17.97 -9.17
N GLN A 179 15.17 -18.45 -7.93
CA GLN A 179 14.10 -18.41 -6.94
C GLN A 179 14.41 -17.51 -5.75
N VAL A 180 13.35 -17.01 -5.12
CA VAL A 180 13.37 -16.35 -3.81
C VAL A 180 12.58 -17.19 -2.84
N GLN A 181 13.19 -17.48 -1.70
CA GLN A 181 12.58 -18.12 -0.55
C GLN A 181 12.29 -17.06 0.51
N GLN A 182 11.06 -17.02 0.99
CA GLN A 182 10.63 -16.16 2.08
C GLN A 182 10.20 -17.01 3.26
N ARG A 183 10.66 -16.66 4.45
CA ARG A 183 10.19 -17.22 5.72
C ARG A 183 9.69 -16.08 6.56
N MET A 184 8.41 -16.08 6.89
CA MET A 184 7.81 -15.06 7.72
C MET A 184 7.23 -15.66 8.98
N GLN A 185 7.35 -14.92 10.07
CA GLN A 185 6.65 -15.18 11.31
C GLN A 185 5.94 -13.90 11.76
N PHE A 186 4.68 -14.03 12.13
CA PHE A 186 3.91 -12.97 12.77
C PHE A 186 2.95 -13.57 13.79
N ALA A 187 2.99 -13.05 15.02
CA ALA A 187 2.36 -13.71 16.17
C ALA A 187 2.75 -15.22 16.21
N ASP A 188 1.77 -16.11 16.29
CA ASP A 188 1.97 -17.58 16.30
C ASP A 188 1.99 -18.20 14.89
N TYR A 189 1.80 -17.40 13.85
CA TYR A 189 1.75 -17.89 12.48
C TYR A 189 3.14 -17.88 11.84
N LYS A 190 3.48 -18.98 11.17
CA LYS A 190 4.70 -19.12 10.36
C LYS A 190 4.33 -19.50 8.93
N MET A 191 4.96 -18.83 7.98
CA MET A 191 4.81 -19.13 6.55
C MET A 191 6.18 -19.29 5.93
N GLU A 192 6.27 -20.21 4.97
CA GLU A 192 7.39 -20.33 4.08
C GLU A 192 6.86 -20.39 2.65
N THR A 193 7.35 -19.50 1.79
CA THR A 193 6.96 -19.41 0.39
C THR A 193 8.18 -19.36 -0.50
N THR A 194 8.03 -19.90 -1.71
CA THR A 194 9.04 -19.81 -2.76
C THR A 194 8.41 -19.15 -3.96
N GLY A 195 9.13 -18.20 -4.56
CA GLY A 195 8.70 -17.50 -5.75
C GLY A 195 9.77 -17.49 -6.83
N GLN A 196 9.33 -17.48 -8.08
CA GLN A 196 10.20 -17.39 -9.26
C GLN A 196 10.55 -15.93 -9.56
N ILE A 197 11.83 -15.66 -9.83
CA ILE A 197 12.33 -14.33 -10.16
C ILE A 197 12.07 -14.02 -11.63
N HIS A 198 11.50 -12.85 -11.86
CA HIS A 198 11.36 -12.18 -13.15
C HIS A 198 12.07 -10.81 -13.10
N PRO A 199 12.34 -10.14 -14.23
CA PRO A 199 13.14 -8.92 -14.26
C PRO A 199 12.71 -7.81 -13.28
N CYS A 200 11.40 -7.62 -13.11
CA CYS A 200 10.82 -6.63 -12.19
C CYS A 200 9.81 -7.23 -11.21
N ALA A 201 9.71 -8.57 -11.13
CA ALA A 201 8.68 -9.24 -10.35
C ALA A 201 9.15 -10.54 -9.70
N ILE A 202 8.39 -11.01 -8.71
CA ILE A 202 8.52 -12.34 -8.11
C ILE A 202 7.15 -13.00 -8.13
N GLU A 203 7.05 -14.22 -8.64
CA GLU A 203 5.79 -14.96 -8.72
C GLU A 203 5.75 -16.11 -7.72
N PHE A 204 4.78 -16.07 -6.81
CA PHE A 204 4.55 -17.09 -5.80
C PHE A 204 3.35 -17.97 -6.19
N THR A 205 3.58 -19.26 -6.37
CA THR A 205 2.54 -20.22 -6.80
C THR A 205 2.21 -21.27 -5.74
N SER A 206 2.94 -21.29 -4.62
CA SER A 206 2.76 -22.27 -3.54
C SER A 206 1.57 -21.99 -2.60
N GLY A 207 0.87 -20.87 -2.79
CA GLY A 207 -0.26 -20.43 -1.97
C GLY A 207 -1.63 -20.89 -2.51
N PRO A 208 -2.73 -20.51 -1.83
CA PRO A 208 -4.09 -20.87 -2.27
C PRO A 208 -4.48 -20.24 -3.61
N GLN A 209 -3.80 -19.15 -4.00
CA GLN A 209 -3.86 -18.57 -5.33
C GLN A 209 -2.50 -17.96 -5.69
N PRO A 210 -2.15 -17.86 -7.00
CA PRO A 210 -0.92 -17.22 -7.42
C PRO A 210 -0.87 -15.75 -7.02
N LEU A 211 0.28 -15.33 -6.48
CA LEU A 211 0.55 -13.93 -6.15
C LEU A 211 1.75 -13.43 -6.95
N ARG A 212 1.73 -12.16 -7.32
CA ARG A 212 2.89 -11.49 -7.92
C ARG A 212 3.30 -10.31 -7.04
N LEU A 213 4.58 -10.29 -6.67
CA LEU A 213 5.25 -9.11 -6.15
C LEU A 213 5.83 -8.34 -7.33
N LEU A 214 5.40 -7.11 -7.56
CA LEU A 214 5.95 -6.21 -8.55
C LEU A 214 6.83 -5.16 -7.85
N MET A 215 8.07 -5.03 -8.29
CA MET A 215 9.01 -4.02 -7.79
C MET A 215 8.82 -2.73 -8.61
N LEU A 216 8.62 -1.61 -7.92
CA LEU A 216 8.21 -0.34 -8.51
C LEU A 216 9.21 0.78 -8.20
N PRO A 217 9.14 1.92 -8.93
CA PRO A 217 9.86 3.14 -8.58
C PRO A 217 9.56 3.64 -7.16
N GLY A 218 10.38 4.57 -6.65
CA GLY A 218 10.16 5.18 -5.34
C GLY A 218 10.37 4.25 -4.14
N GLY A 219 10.96 3.07 -4.35
CA GLY A 219 11.10 2.02 -3.35
C GLY A 219 9.81 1.22 -3.13
N GLY A 220 8.80 1.40 -3.98
CA GLY A 220 7.50 0.75 -3.84
C GLY A 220 7.51 -0.71 -4.29
N SER A 221 6.55 -1.47 -3.76
CA SER A 221 6.14 -2.76 -4.33
C SER A 221 4.64 -2.97 -4.24
N SER A 222 4.08 -3.74 -5.16
CA SER A 222 2.74 -4.30 -5.07
C SER A 222 2.82 -5.79 -4.89
N LEU A 223 2.16 -6.37 -3.89
CA LEU A 223 1.96 -7.81 -3.77
C LEU A 223 0.47 -8.11 -3.72
N GLY A 224 0.02 -8.97 -4.62
CA GLY A 224 -1.38 -9.38 -4.70
C GLY A 224 -1.63 -10.36 -5.84
N PRO A 225 -2.87 -10.86 -5.97
CA PRO A 225 -3.24 -11.74 -7.07
C PRO A 225 -3.32 -10.99 -8.40
N LEU A 226 -2.92 -11.63 -9.49
CA LEU A 226 -3.21 -11.13 -10.85
C LEU A 226 -4.69 -11.32 -11.21
N GLU A 227 -5.31 -12.38 -10.68
CA GLU A 227 -6.75 -12.61 -10.76
C GLU A 227 -7.28 -12.98 -9.36
N ILE A 228 -8.28 -12.24 -8.86
CA ILE A 228 -8.93 -12.59 -7.59
C ILE A 228 -9.86 -13.77 -7.80
N GLN A 229 -9.51 -14.92 -7.21
CA GLN A 229 -10.31 -16.14 -7.28
C GLN A 229 -11.51 -16.08 -6.32
N SER A 230 -12.71 -16.43 -6.80
CA SER A 230 -13.91 -16.50 -5.96
C SER A 230 -13.79 -17.61 -4.91
N GLY A 231 -14.21 -17.35 -3.68
CA GLY A 231 -14.17 -18.35 -2.60
C GLY A 231 -12.79 -18.55 -1.98
N VAL A 232 -11.79 -17.74 -2.36
CA VAL A 232 -10.43 -17.79 -1.82
C VAL A 232 -10.15 -16.47 -1.09
N PRO A 233 -9.72 -16.49 0.18
CA PRO A 233 -9.33 -15.27 0.86
C PRO A 233 -8.13 -14.65 0.16
N PHE A 234 -8.11 -13.32 0.11
CA PHE A 234 -7.06 -12.59 -0.60
C PHE A 234 -6.65 -11.34 0.14
N PHE A 235 -5.54 -10.74 -0.29
CA PHE A 235 -5.09 -9.47 0.23
C PHE A 235 -4.48 -8.62 -0.88
N LEU A 236 -4.44 -7.32 -0.63
CA LEU A 236 -3.70 -6.35 -1.41
C LEU A 236 -2.62 -5.77 -0.50
N GLU A 237 -1.36 -5.86 -0.91
CA GLU A 237 -0.23 -5.36 -0.14
C GLU A 237 0.57 -4.32 -0.94
N ALA A 238 0.83 -3.20 -0.29
CA ALA A 238 1.80 -2.21 -0.74
C ALA A 238 3.03 -2.31 0.16
N GLY A 239 4.21 -2.48 -0.42
CA GLY A 239 5.48 -2.38 0.29
C GLY A 239 6.18 -1.07 -0.05
N TRP A 240 6.96 -0.56 0.90
CA TRP A 240 7.80 0.62 0.69
C TRP A 240 9.14 0.46 1.39
N TRP A 241 10.18 0.28 0.60
CA TRP A 241 11.56 0.43 1.04
C TRP A 241 11.86 1.93 1.16
N ILE A 242 11.95 2.42 2.39
CA ILE A 242 11.99 3.85 2.70
C ILE A 242 13.43 4.39 2.58
N GLU A 243 14.36 3.63 3.16
CA GLU A 243 15.78 3.90 3.24
C GLU A 243 16.52 2.59 3.58
N PRO A 244 17.86 2.53 3.45
CA PRO A 244 18.61 1.34 3.80
C PRO A 244 18.28 0.82 5.20
N GLY A 245 17.84 -0.43 5.27
CA GLY A 245 17.50 -1.10 6.52
C GLY A 245 16.17 -0.69 7.15
N LEU A 246 15.30 0.06 6.46
CA LEU A 246 13.95 0.38 6.93
C LEU A 246 12.90 0.24 5.82
N ARG A 247 11.82 -0.47 6.13
CA ARG A 247 10.66 -0.57 5.23
C ARG A 247 9.33 -0.57 5.97
N GLN A 248 8.28 -0.29 5.21
CA GLN A 248 6.90 -0.48 5.62
C GLN A 248 6.17 -1.42 4.66
N ARG A 249 5.15 -2.11 5.17
CA ARG A 249 4.18 -2.88 4.37
C ARG A 249 2.78 -2.56 4.87
N LEU A 250 1.84 -2.30 3.97
CA LEU A 250 0.45 -2.07 4.30
C LEU A 250 -0.42 -3.09 3.58
N ILE A 251 -1.20 -3.84 4.33
CA ILE A 251 -1.91 -5.03 3.85
C ILE A 251 -3.40 -4.88 4.15
N ARG A 252 -4.22 -4.86 3.10
CA ARG A 252 -5.68 -4.88 3.19
C ARG A 252 -6.19 -6.28 2.87
N ARG A 253 -6.85 -6.92 3.84
CA ARG A 253 -7.25 -8.34 3.77
C ARG A 253 -8.75 -8.51 3.56
N TYR A 254 -9.12 -9.50 2.75
CA TYR A 254 -10.49 -9.89 2.45
C TYR A 254 -10.71 -11.38 2.73
N SER A 255 -11.90 -11.72 3.23
CA SER A 255 -12.33 -13.09 3.48
C SER A 255 -12.56 -13.87 2.18
N ASP A 256 -12.80 -15.17 2.30
CA ASP A 256 -13.22 -16.04 1.20
C ASP A 256 -14.58 -15.61 0.57
N ARG A 257 -15.39 -14.89 1.34
CA ARG A 257 -16.63 -14.23 0.89
C ARG A 257 -16.41 -12.86 0.28
N GLY A 258 -15.17 -12.37 0.25
CA GLY A 258 -14.83 -11.05 -0.26
C GLY A 258 -15.19 -9.91 0.68
N GLU A 259 -15.49 -10.18 1.96
CA GLU A 259 -15.72 -9.14 2.96
C GLU A 259 -14.36 -8.58 3.41
N TRP A 260 -14.24 -7.26 3.54
CA TRP A 260 -13.04 -6.65 4.08
C TRP A 260 -12.92 -6.99 5.57
N GLU A 261 -11.80 -7.61 5.97
CA GLU A 261 -11.57 -8.08 7.34
C GLU A 261 -10.72 -7.10 8.14
N SER A 262 -9.59 -6.67 7.58
CA SER A 262 -8.59 -5.92 8.32
C SER A 262 -7.66 -5.07 7.45
N LEU A 263 -6.96 -4.15 8.13
CA LEU A 263 -5.84 -3.38 7.62
C LEU A 263 -4.65 -3.58 8.56
N THR A 264 -3.52 -4.02 8.03
CA THR A 264 -2.28 -4.24 8.81
C THR A 264 -1.15 -3.38 8.28
N LEU A 265 -0.57 -2.55 9.14
CA LEU A 265 0.69 -1.84 8.87
C LEU A 265 1.83 -2.58 9.55
N VAL A 266 2.87 -2.90 8.80
CA VAL A 266 4.10 -3.50 9.28
C VAL A 266 5.23 -2.50 9.11
N ILE A 267 6.05 -2.33 10.14
CA ILE A 267 7.26 -1.49 10.10
C ILE A 267 8.44 -2.36 10.52
N GLU A 268 9.40 -2.55 9.62
CA GLU A 268 10.50 -3.50 9.77
C GLU A 268 11.86 -2.85 9.55
N ARG A 269 12.84 -3.29 10.34
CA ARG A 269 14.26 -2.96 10.21
C ARG A 269 15.09 -4.17 9.85
N GLN A 270 16.12 -3.96 9.05
CA GLN A 270 17.08 -5.01 8.71
C GLN A 270 18.08 -5.20 9.87
N ILE A 271 18.31 -6.45 10.29
CA ILE A 271 19.12 -6.76 11.49
C ILE A 271 20.57 -7.07 11.12
N SER A 272 20.80 -7.54 9.91
CA SER A 272 22.14 -7.79 9.39
C SER A 272 22.21 -7.19 7.98
N PRO A 273 22.98 -6.10 7.80
CA PRO A 273 23.36 -5.70 6.46
C PRO A 273 24.22 -6.81 5.86
N ARG A 274 24.02 -7.04 4.56
CA ARG A 274 24.85 -7.96 3.76
C ARG A 274 26.31 -7.53 3.75
#